data_AF-A0A925WQF4-F1
#
_entry.id   AF-A0A925WQF4-F1
#
_cell.length_a   1.000
_cell.length_b   1.000
_cell.length_c   1.000
_cell.angle_alpha   90.00
_cell.angle_beta   90.00
_cell.angle_gamma   90.00
#
_symmetry.space_group_name_H-M   'P 1'
#
loop_
_entity.id
_entity.type
_entity.pdbx_description
1 polymer ?
#
loop_
_entity_poly.entity_id
_entity_poly.type
_entity_poly.pdbx_seq_one_letter_code
_entity_poly.pdbx_strand_id
1 'polypeptide(L)'
;IWRESLLRRMDTPPDLVFASEPYGFKLAETLGATYVPVDHARDRIPISGTRLRADPLRHWEHLLPPARPYFARRFALVGPESSGKSTLTSRLAAHFRADFAAEYARDFLAAVPDHWIGTDGVNRFREASVHAILRGQEASVEAMVAQSERGILFSDTEAIVTACWSRVLLGFVPPLAEEFIRRQRYDRYLVQSASESWTDDASQRVQPAFDERKRFEESCVAHLEQHGFPYVRLEGTWAEREAQAIAAVERSL
;
A
#
# COMPACT_ATOMS: atom_id res chain seq x y z
N ILE A 1 28.58 -14.78 26.45
CA ILE A 1 27.78 -14.77 25.20
C ILE A 1 27.50 -13.34 24.71
N TRP A 2 26.79 -12.49 25.48
CA TRP A 2 26.43 -11.14 25.03
C TRP A 2 27.62 -10.17 24.89
N ARG A 3 28.55 -10.16 25.87
CA ARG A 3 29.75 -9.30 25.86
C ARG A 3 30.57 -9.44 24.57
N GLU A 4 31.07 -10.64 24.28
CA GLU A 4 31.88 -10.91 23.08
C GLU A 4 31.11 -10.66 21.78
N SER A 5 29.79 -10.86 21.78
CA SER A 5 28.96 -10.61 20.59
C SER A 5 28.74 -9.12 20.32
N LEU A 6 28.76 -8.29 21.37
CA LEU A 6 28.71 -6.84 21.27
C LEU A 6 30.08 -6.28 20.89
N LEU A 7 31.15 -6.68 21.59
CA LEU A 7 32.50 -6.20 21.33
C LEU A 7 33.00 -6.55 19.92
N ARG A 8 32.63 -7.71 19.35
CA ARG A 8 32.96 -8.06 17.96
C ARG A 8 32.31 -7.16 16.90
N ARG A 9 31.29 -6.37 17.25
CA ARG A 9 30.61 -5.45 16.35
C ARG A 9 31.04 -3.99 16.53
N MET A 10 31.98 -3.74 17.43
CA MET A 10 32.46 -2.39 17.77
C MET A 10 33.96 -2.33 17.47
N ASP A 11 34.41 -1.22 16.90
CA ASP A 11 35.85 -1.01 16.65
C ASP A 11 36.62 -0.81 17.96
N THR A 12 35.96 -0.23 18.97
CA THR A 12 36.49 -0.06 20.32
C THR A 12 35.43 -0.41 21.38
N PRO A 13 35.84 -0.85 22.58
CA PRO A 13 34.91 -0.99 23.70
C PRO A 13 34.20 0.34 23.99
N PRO A 14 32.92 0.31 24.43
CA PRO A 14 32.17 1.52 24.71
C PRO A 14 32.55 2.11 26.07
N ASP A 15 32.60 3.44 26.16
CA ASP A 15 32.82 4.16 27.43
C ASP A 15 31.52 4.37 28.22
N LEU A 16 30.38 4.46 27.53
CA LEU A 16 29.07 4.78 28.10
C LEU A 16 27.99 3.81 27.63
N VAL A 17 27.04 3.48 28.51
CA VAL A 17 25.83 2.72 28.18
C VAL A 17 24.60 3.50 28.64
N PHE A 18 23.78 3.91 27.68
CA PHE A 18 22.51 4.58 27.93
C PHE A 18 21.38 3.55 27.97
N ALA A 19 20.56 3.56 29.04
CA ALA A 19 19.34 2.74 29.08
C ALA A 19 18.28 3.33 30.01
N SER A 20 17.02 3.06 29.69
CA SER A 20 15.88 3.41 30.54
C SER A 20 15.51 2.32 31.54
N GLU A 21 16.00 1.11 31.31
CA GLU A 21 15.73 -0.05 32.16
C GLU A 21 16.54 0.05 33.46
N PRO A 22 15.93 -0.20 34.64
CA PRO A 22 16.61 -0.09 35.94
C PRO A 22 17.79 -1.06 36.09
N TYR A 23 17.85 -2.10 35.26
CA TYR A 23 18.93 -3.08 35.24
C TYR A 23 20.05 -2.75 34.23
N GLY A 24 20.00 -1.60 33.55
CA GLY A 24 20.99 -1.21 32.53
C GLY A 24 22.44 -1.16 33.05
N PHE A 25 22.62 -0.90 34.34
CA PHE A 25 23.94 -0.92 34.99
C PHE A 25 24.69 -2.25 34.85
N LYS A 26 23.97 -3.38 34.80
CA LYS A 26 24.58 -4.72 34.63
C LYS A 26 25.27 -4.87 33.28
N LEU A 27 24.69 -4.28 32.23
CA LEU A 27 25.29 -4.27 30.90
C LEU A 27 26.53 -3.37 30.87
N ALA A 28 26.45 -2.20 31.51
CA ALA A 28 27.58 -1.27 31.62
C ALA A 28 28.78 -1.94 32.33
N GLU A 29 28.54 -2.57 33.49
CA GLU A 29 29.56 -3.32 34.23
C GLU A 29 30.18 -4.43 33.39
N THR A 30 29.35 -5.21 32.68
CA THR A 30 29.81 -6.29 31.79
C THR A 30 30.72 -5.79 30.66
N LEU A 31 30.47 -4.57 30.17
CA LEU A 31 31.23 -3.95 29.09
C LEU A 31 32.43 -3.12 29.58
N GLY A 32 32.56 -2.87 30.89
CA GLY A 32 33.55 -1.95 31.45
C GLY A 32 33.23 -0.48 31.20
N ALA A 33 31.95 -0.16 30.99
CA ALA A 33 31.44 1.16 30.63
C ALA A 33 30.74 1.84 31.83
N THR A 34 30.54 3.16 31.74
CA THR A 34 29.74 3.92 32.70
C THR A 34 28.25 3.87 32.34
N TYR A 35 27.40 3.58 33.31
CA TYR A 35 25.95 3.57 33.11
C TYR A 35 25.35 4.98 33.13
N VAL A 36 24.55 5.30 32.12
CA VAL A 36 23.81 6.56 32.03
C VAL A 36 22.30 6.26 31.98
N PRO A 37 21.56 6.43 33.09
CA PRO A 37 20.11 6.24 33.10
C PRO A 37 19.41 7.34 32.29
N VAL A 38 18.44 6.97 31.44
CA VAL A 38 17.68 7.92 30.61
C VAL A 38 16.18 7.63 30.75
N ASP A 39 15.39 8.61 31.22
CA ASP A 39 13.91 8.53 31.27
C ASP A 39 13.36 7.22 31.87
N HIS A 40 13.87 6.80 33.03
CA HIS A 40 13.46 5.54 33.68
C HIS A 40 11.97 5.48 33.99
N ALA A 41 11.41 6.60 34.43
CA ALA A 41 9.99 6.73 34.74
C ALA A 41 9.10 6.71 33.47
N ARG A 42 9.68 6.86 32.27
CA ARG A 42 8.98 7.00 30.99
C ARG A 42 8.06 8.23 30.95
N ASP A 43 8.47 9.31 31.63
CA ASP A 43 7.70 10.55 31.70
C ASP A 43 7.74 11.29 30.36
N ARG A 44 8.86 11.19 29.62
CA ARG A 44 9.02 11.88 28.33
C ARG A 44 8.42 11.09 27.19
N ILE A 45 8.65 9.77 27.15
CA ILE A 45 8.15 8.87 26.11
C ILE A 45 7.34 7.73 26.78
N PRO A 46 6.04 7.96 27.08
CA PRO A 46 5.21 7.06 27.89
C PRO A 46 4.66 5.84 27.11
N ILE A 47 5.50 5.20 26.31
CA ILE A 47 5.15 4.06 25.46
C ILE A 47 6.22 2.96 25.55
N SER A 48 5.86 1.74 25.17
CA SER A 48 6.79 0.61 25.07
C SER A 48 6.66 -0.09 23.73
N GLY A 49 7.71 -0.80 23.30
CA GLY A 49 7.66 -1.60 22.09
C GLY A 49 6.55 -2.66 22.10
N THR A 50 6.20 -3.20 23.28
CA THR A 50 5.09 -4.15 23.43
C THR A 50 3.74 -3.48 23.17
N ARG A 51 3.50 -2.29 23.75
CA ARG A 51 2.25 -1.53 23.54
C ARG A 51 2.11 -1.08 22.08
N LEU A 52 3.20 -0.59 21.49
CA LEU A 52 3.25 -0.22 20.07
C LEU A 52 2.88 -1.38 19.14
N ARG A 53 3.43 -2.57 19.37
CA ARG A 53 3.11 -3.74 18.54
C ARG A 53 1.71 -4.30 18.78
N ALA A 54 1.16 -4.13 19.97
CA ALA A 54 -0.18 -4.62 20.31
C ALA A 54 -1.29 -3.80 19.62
N ASP A 55 -1.09 -2.49 19.49
CA ASP A 55 -2.05 -1.59 18.82
C ASP A 55 -1.29 -0.43 18.12
N PRO A 56 -0.71 -0.69 16.93
CA PRO A 56 0.14 0.28 16.25
C PRO A 56 -0.60 1.54 15.79
N LEU A 57 -1.85 1.39 15.33
CA LEU A 57 -2.64 2.50 14.81
C LEU A 57 -3.03 3.49 15.92
N ARG A 58 -3.36 2.98 17.12
CA ARG A 58 -3.65 3.85 18.28
C ARG A 58 -2.42 4.61 18.78
N HIS A 59 -1.23 4.07 18.54
CA HIS A 59 0.04 4.64 18.98
C HIS A 59 0.90 5.16 17.82
N TRP A 60 0.27 5.50 16.70
CA TRP A 60 0.94 5.84 15.44
C TRP A 60 1.94 7.00 15.57
N GLU A 61 1.60 8.00 16.38
CA GLU A 61 2.45 9.17 16.65
C GLU A 61 3.80 8.82 17.29
N HIS A 62 3.89 7.67 17.95
CA HIS A 62 5.11 7.17 18.57
C HIS A 62 5.93 6.25 17.65
N LEU A 63 5.40 5.88 16.47
CA LEU A 63 6.16 5.12 15.47
C LEU A 63 7.12 6.02 14.72
N LEU A 64 8.39 5.62 14.72
CA LEU A 64 9.42 6.25 13.89
C LEU A 64 9.06 6.07 12.41
N PRO A 65 9.29 7.08 11.55
CA PRO A 65 8.94 7.01 10.13
C PRO A 65 9.41 5.73 9.41
N PRO A 66 10.63 5.20 9.63
CA PRO A 66 11.07 3.95 8.97
C PRO A 66 10.28 2.70 9.38
N ALA A 67 9.60 2.72 10.53
CA ALA A 67 8.79 1.60 11.00
C ALA A 67 7.33 1.70 10.54
N ARG A 68 6.85 2.89 10.14
CA ARG A 68 5.46 3.12 9.73
C ARG A 68 5.02 2.19 8.58
N PRO A 69 5.80 1.98 7.51
CA PRO A 69 5.39 1.09 6.43
C PRO A 69 5.08 -0.34 6.86
N TYR A 70 5.72 -0.83 7.92
CA TYR A 70 5.51 -2.17 8.44
C TYR A 70 4.18 -2.31 9.19
N PHE A 71 3.71 -1.25 9.84
CA PHE A 71 2.50 -1.27 10.67
C PHE A 71 1.27 -0.65 10.00
N ALA A 72 1.44 0.00 8.85
CA ALA A 72 0.34 0.62 8.12
C ALA A 72 -0.69 -0.42 7.65
N ARG A 73 -1.96 -0.06 7.72
CA ARG A 73 -3.06 -0.76 7.05
C ARG A 73 -3.26 -0.23 5.66
N ARG A 74 -3.32 -1.11 4.68
CA ARG A 74 -3.36 -0.77 3.26
C ARG A 74 -4.52 -1.46 2.58
N PHE A 75 -5.32 -0.70 1.86
CA PHE A 75 -6.50 -1.18 1.15
C PHE A 75 -6.41 -0.82 -0.33
N ALA A 76 -6.54 -1.80 -1.22
CA ALA A 76 -6.48 -1.57 -2.67
C ALA A 76 -7.89 -1.62 -3.27
N LEU A 77 -8.21 -0.64 -4.12
CA LEU A 77 -9.40 -0.68 -4.95
C LEU A 77 -9.05 -1.30 -6.30
N VAL A 78 -9.79 -2.34 -6.67
CA VAL A 78 -9.56 -3.16 -7.86
C VAL A 78 -10.83 -3.19 -8.69
N GLY A 79 -10.70 -3.18 -10.02
CA GLY A 79 -11.85 -3.28 -10.90
C GLY A 79 -11.64 -2.54 -12.23
N PRO A 80 -12.59 -2.68 -13.16
CA PRO A 80 -12.47 -2.15 -14.51
C PRO A 80 -12.48 -0.62 -14.52
N GLU A 81 -12.15 -0.04 -15.68
CA GLU A 81 -12.34 1.39 -15.90
C GLU A 81 -13.82 1.80 -15.72
N SER A 82 -14.02 3.07 -15.38
CA SER A 82 -15.35 3.67 -15.21
C SER A 82 -16.25 3.01 -14.14
N SER A 83 -15.70 2.22 -13.23
CA SER A 83 -16.48 1.60 -12.14
C SER A 83 -16.64 2.50 -10.89
N GLY A 84 -15.95 3.64 -10.85
CA GLY A 84 -15.98 4.61 -9.75
C GLY A 84 -14.91 4.42 -8.67
N LYS A 85 -13.84 3.64 -8.95
CA LYS A 85 -12.72 3.43 -8.01
C LYS A 85 -12.18 4.73 -7.42
N SER A 86 -11.75 5.68 -8.25
CA SER A 86 -11.15 6.94 -7.79
C SER A 86 -12.08 7.73 -6.85
N THR A 87 -13.38 7.74 -7.15
CA THR A 87 -14.39 8.37 -6.31
C THR A 87 -14.55 7.63 -4.98
N LEU A 88 -14.60 6.29 -4.98
CA LEU A 88 -14.71 5.53 -3.75
C LEU A 88 -13.43 5.65 -2.90
N THR A 89 -12.24 5.61 -3.51
CA THR A 89 -10.95 5.80 -2.83
C THR A 89 -10.89 7.09 -2.05
N SER A 90 -11.23 8.22 -2.70
CA SER A 90 -11.23 9.53 -2.05
C SER A 90 -12.30 9.65 -0.95
N ARG A 91 -13.48 9.04 -1.12
CA ARG A 91 -14.52 9.00 -0.09
C ARG A 91 -14.12 8.17 1.12
N LEU A 92 -13.50 7.00 0.91
CA LEU A 92 -12.98 6.16 2.01
C LEU A 92 -11.86 6.88 2.76
N ALA A 93 -10.93 7.50 2.04
CA ALA A 93 -9.87 8.31 2.64
C ALA A 93 -10.46 9.42 3.53
N ALA A 94 -11.45 10.15 3.04
CA ALA A 94 -12.14 11.18 3.83
C ALA A 94 -12.87 10.58 5.06
N HIS A 95 -13.59 9.47 4.89
CA HIS A 95 -14.32 8.81 5.97
C HIS A 95 -13.40 8.37 7.12
N PHE A 96 -12.27 7.72 6.80
CA PHE A 96 -11.32 7.22 7.78
C PHE A 96 -10.26 8.25 8.20
N ARG A 97 -10.32 9.48 7.67
CA ARG A 97 -9.29 10.52 7.83
C ARG A 97 -7.89 10.00 7.48
N ALA A 98 -7.84 9.22 6.42
CA ALA A 98 -6.68 8.48 5.94
C ALA A 98 -6.13 9.11 4.65
N ASP A 99 -4.93 8.69 4.28
CA ASP A 99 -4.30 9.10 3.03
C ASP A 99 -4.71 8.17 1.88
N PHE A 100 -4.50 8.61 0.65
CA PHE A 100 -4.65 7.73 -0.52
C PHE A 100 -3.61 7.98 -1.60
N ALA A 101 -3.29 6.92 -2.34
CA ALA A 101 -2.54 7.00 -3.59
C ALA A 101 -3.52 6.93 -4.77
N ALA A 102 -3.40 7.91 -5.69
CA ALA A 102 -4.16 7.95 -6.93
C ALA A 102 -3.53 7.05 -8.02
N GLU A 103 -4.29 6.82 -9.09
CA GLU A 103 -3.91 5.92 -10.18
C GLU A 103 -2.74 6.51 -10.97
N TYR A 104 -1.54 5.97 -10.77
CA TYR A 104 -0.32 6.49 -11.40
C TYR A 104 -0.38 6.43 -12.94
N ALA A 105 -1.03 5.39 -13.48
CA ALA A 105 -1.17 5.23 -14.93
C ALA A 105 -1.82 6.44 -15.60
N ARG A 106 -2.79 7.09 -14.93
CA ARG A 106 -3.50 8.25 -15.45
C ARG A 106 -2.55 9.41 -15.76
N ASP A 107 -1.74 9.77 -14.77
CA ASP A 107 -0.78 10.87 -14.88
C ASP A 107 0.36 10.52 -15.83
N PHE A 108 0.87 9.28 -15.75
CA PHE A 108 1.93 8.80 -16.64
C PHE A 108 1.53 8.84 -18.11
N LEU A 109 0.35 8.31 -18.45
CA LEU A 109 -0.12 8.24 -19.83
C LEU A 109 -0.52 9.62 -20.37
N ALA A 110 -0.93 10.55 -19.50
CA ALA A 110 -1.16 11.95 -19.87
C ALA A 110 0.14 12.69 -20.16
N ALA A 111 1.19 12.43 -19.38
CA ALA A 111 2.50 13.05 -19.53
C ALA A 111 3.33 12.45 -20.66
N VAL A 112 3.07 11.20 -21.06
CA VAL A 112 3.83 10.47 -22.08
C VAL A 112 2.91 9.90 -23.16
N PRO A 113 2.39 10.74 -24.09
CA PRO A 113 1.38 10.31 -25.08
C PRO A 113 1.86 9.17 -25.99
N ASP A 114 3.17 9.06 -26.23
CA ASP A 114 3.80 7.98 -27.00
C ASP A 114 3.77 6.61 -26.31
N HIS A 115 3.21 6.53 -25.10
CA HIS A 115 3.04 5.29 -24.35
C HIS A 115 1.57 4.86 -24.23
N TRP A 116 0.65 5.55 -24.92
CA TRP A 116 -0.78 5.26 -24.88
C TRP A 116 -1.36 5.00 -26.28
N ILE A 117 -2.65 4.65 -26.32
CA ILE A 117 -3.42 4.69 -27.56
C ILE A 117 -3.58 6.15 -27.94
N GLY A 118 -2.92 6.56 -29.02
CA GLY A 118 -3.02 7.93 -29.52
C GLY A 118 -4.42 8.25 -30.01
N THR A 119 -4.71 9.52 -30.27
CA THR A 119 -5.98 9.94 -30.88
C THR A 119 -6.18 9.37 -32.29
N ASP A 120 -5.12 8.85 -32.90
CA ASP A 120 -5.13 8.10 -34.15
C ASP A 120 -5.52 6.62 -33.99
N GLY A 121 -5.82 6.16 -32.76
CA GLY A 121 -6.17 4.78 -32.47
C GLY A 121 -4.98 3.81 -32.47
N VAL A 122 -3.75 4.30 -32.69
CA VAL A 122 -2.56 3.44 -32.70
C VAL A 122 -2.14 3.16 -31.27
N ASN A 123 -2.16 1.89 -30.89
CA ASN A 123 -1.68 1.42 -29.60
C ASN A 123 -0.15 1.51 -29.52
N ARG A 124 0.36 2.46 -28.75
CA ARG A 124 1.80 2.61 -28.45
C ARG A 124 2.16 2.09 -27.05
N PHE A 125 1.20 1.50 -26.34
CA PHE A 125 1.45 0.85 -25.06
C PHE A 125 2.46 -0.29 -25.26
N ARG A 126 3.42 -0.40 -24.35
CA ARG A 126 4.55 -1.33 -24.44
C ARG A 126 4.91 -1.86 -23.08
N GLU A 127 5.68 -2.95 -23.03
CA GLU A 127 6.18 -3.51 -21.76
C GLU A 127 6.89 -2.47 -20.90
N ALA A 128 7.64 -1.53 -21.50
CA ALA A 128 8.25 -0.43 -20.78
C ALA A 128 7.23 0.50 -20.09
N SER A 129 6.03 0.69 -20.65
CA SER A 129 4.92 1.41 -20.01
C SER A 129 4.45 0.66 -18.76
N VAL A 130 4.27 -0.66 -18.87
CA VAL A 130 3.89 -1.52 -17.73
C VAL A 130 4.93 -1.39 -16.61
N HIS A 131 6.22 -1.46 -16.93
CA HIS A 131 7.29 -1.32 -15.95
C HIS A 131 7.30 0.04 -15.26
N ALA A 132 7.08 1.12 -16.01
CA ALA A 132 7.00 2.47 -15.46
C ALA A 132 5.79 2.61 -14.52
N ILE A 133 4.62 2.13 -14.94
CA ILE A 133 3.38 2.20 -14.16
C ILE A 133 3.51 1.40 -12.85
N LEU A 134 4.05 0.19 -12.90
CA LEU A 134 4.27 -0.64 -11.71
C LEU A 134 5.18 0.07 -10.69
N ARG A 135 6.34 0.57 -11.14
CA ARG A 135 7.31 1.28 -10.29
C ARG A 135 6.71 2.57 -9.72
N GLY A 136 6.00 3.33 -10.56
CA GLY A 136 5.36 4.57 -10.17
C GLY A 136 4.27 4.37 -9.12
N GLN A 137 3.37 3.41 -9.33
CA GLN A 137 2.30 3.10 -8.37
C GLN A 137 2.88 2.67 -7.02
N GLU A 138 3.86 1.76 -7.00
CA GLU A 138 4.50 1.33 -5.76
C GLU A 138 5.19 2.49 -5.04
N ALA A 139 5.96 3.31 -5.78
CA ALA A 139 6.65 4.46 -5.20
C ALA A 139 5.66 5.48 -4.60
N SER A 140 4.54 5.75 -5.28
CA SER A 140 3.47 6.61 -4.76
C SER A 140 2.86 6.05 -3.48
N VAL A 141 2.55 4.75 -3.45
CA VAL A 141 2.00 4.07 -2.26
C VAL A 141 2.98 4.16 -1.08
N GLU A 142 4.25 3.79 -1.27
CA GLU A 142 5.23 3.81 -0.18
C GLU A 142 5.51 5.24 0.33
N ALA A 143 5.53 6.24 -0.56
CA ALA A 143 5.69 7.63 -0.17
C ALA A 143 4.51 8.12 0.69
N MET A 144 3.27 7.80 0.31
CA MET A 144 2.08 8.16 1.09
C MET A 144 2.05 7.45 2.45
N VAL A 145 2.40 6.17 2.50
CA VAL A 145 2.47 5.43 3.78
C VAL A 145 3.51 6.02 4.73
N ALA A 146 4.70 6.38 4.22
CA ALA A 146 5.76 6.96 5.04
C ALA A 146 5.34 8.30 5.68
N GLN A 147 4.52 9.08 4.98
CA GLN A 147 4.03 10.38 5.43
C GLN A 147 2.72 10.30 6.21
N SER A 148 2.02 9.15 6.18
CA SER A 148 0.69 9.03 6.77
C SER A 148 0.66 9.36 8.26
N GLU A 149 -0.38 10.09 8.66
CA GLU A 149 -0.62 10.50 10.05
C GLU A 149 -1.47 9.50 10.84
N ARG A 150 -2.21 8.62 10.16
CA ARG A 150 -3.10 7.63 10.77
C ARG A 150 -2.65 6.19 10.57
N GLY A 151 -1.75 5.95 9.60
CA GLY A 151 -1.33 4.60 9.26
C GLY A 151 -2.38 3.78 8.52
N ILE A 152 -3.35 4.45 7.90
CA ILE A 152 -4.34 3.85 7.01
C ILE A 152 -4.12 4.47 5.63
N LEU A 153 -4.03 3.63 4.59
CA LEU A 153 -3.86 4.07 3.22
C LEU A 153 -4.85 3.35 2.29
N PHE A 154 -5.46 4.10 1.38
CA PHE A 154 -6.21 3.57 0.24
C PHE A 154 -5.41 3.72 -1.06
N SER A 155 -5.38 2.71 -1.92
CA SER A 155 -4.71 2.78 -3.23
C SER A 155 -5.69 2.55 -4.37
N ASP A 156 -5.83 3.55 -5.24
CA ASP A 156 -6.34 3.40 -6.60
C ASP A 156 -5.12 3.39 -7.51
N THR A 157 -4.64 2.30 -8.07
CA THR A 157 -5.02 0.90 -7.94
C THR A 157 -3.78 0.13 -7.45
N GLU A 158 -3.55 -1.11 -7.87
CA GLU A 158 -2.35 -1.89 -7.56
C GLU A 158 -1.84 -2.72 -8.77
N ALA A 159 -0.89 -3.64 -8.51
CA ALA A 159 -0.15 -4.32 -9.57
C ALA A 159 -1.01 -5.29 -10.39
N ILE A 160 -2.03 -5.93 -9.82
CA ILE A 160 -2.94 -6.84 -10.53
C ILE A 160 -3.73 -6.08 -11.60
N VAL A 161 -4.25 -4.89 -11.31
CA VAL A 161 -4.93 -4.08 -12.34
C VAL A 161 -3.99 -3.74 -13.49
N THR A 162 -2.75 -3.37 -13.19
CA THR A 162 -1.74 -3.11 -14.22
C THR A 162 -1.40 -4.36 -15.04
N ALA A 163 -1.32 -5.53 -14.41
CA ALA A 163 -1.12 -6.81 -15.09
C ALA A 163 -2.30 -7.17 -15.99
N CYS A 164 -3.54 -6.96 -15.53
CA CYS A 164 -4.73 -7.20 -16.34
C CYS A 164 -4.75 -6.30 -17.58
N TRP A 165 -4.41 -5.02 -17.44
CA TRP A 165 -4.26 -4.10 -18.57
C TRP A 165 -3.14 -4.51 -19.53
N SER A 166 -2.00 -4.99 -19.03
CA SER A 166 -0.95 -5.53 -19.87
C SER A 166 -1.45 -6.68 -20.73
N ARG A 167 -2.22 -7.61 -20.17
CA ARG A 167 -2.78 -8.72 -20.93
C ARG A 167 -3.77 -8.25 -22.00
N VAL A 168 -4.62 -7.27 -21.68
CA VAL A 168 -5.58 -6.70 -22.63
C VAL A 168 -4.87 -5.98 -23.78
N LEU A 169 -3.88 -5.14 -23.48
CA LEU A 169 -3.26 -4.24 -24.46
C LEU A 169 -2.08 -4.88 -25.21
N LEU A 170 -1.37 -5.83 -24.60
CA LEU A 170 -0.16 -6.45 -25.16
C LEU A 170 -0.33 -7.95 -25.42
N GLY A 171 -1.40 -8.59 -24.92
CA GLY A 171 -1.60 -10.03 -25.02
C GLY A 171 -0.80 -10.87 -24.01
N PHE A 172 0.04 -10.25 -23.17
CA PHE A 172 0.84 -10.95 -22.16
C PHE A 172 1.04 -10.14 -20.88
N VAL A 173 1.53 -10.79 -19.83
CA VAL A 173 1.92 -10.16 -18.56
C VAL A 173 3.43 -10.30 -18.37
N PRO A 174 4.18 -9.20 -18.30
CA PRO A 174 5.62 -9.23 -18.07
C PRO A 174 5.97 -9.90 -16.73
N PRO A 175 7.09 -10.65 -16.64
CA PRO A 175 7.54 -11.25 -15.38
C PRO A 175 7.69 -10.24 -14.23
N LEU A 176 8.02 -8.98 -14.54
CA LEU A 176 8.11 -7.93 -13.53
C LEU A 176 6.76 -7.67 -12.84
N ALA A 177 5.63 -7.73 -13.55
CA ALA A 177 4.32 -7.54 -12.95
C ALA A 177 4.06 -8.60 -11.86
N GLU A 178 4.40 -9.85 -12.15
CA GLU A 178 4.29 -10.97 -11.21
C GLU A 178 5.17 -10.78 -9.96
N GLU A 179 6.37 -10.19 -10.11
CA GLU A 179 7.20 -9.81 -8.97
C GLU A 179 6.52 -8.78 -8.07
N PHE A 180 5.92 -7.74 -8.66
CA PHE A 180 5.17 -6.71 -7.92
C PHE A 180 3.94 -7.29 -7.21
N ILE A 181 3.17 -8.14 -7.90
CA ILE A 181 2.01 -8.81 -7.32
C ILE A 181 2.39 -9.66 -6.11
N ARG A 182 3.53 -10.36 -6.12
CA ARG A 182 3.96 -11.19 -4.97
C ARG A 182 4.49 -10.40 -3.79
N ARG A 183 5.04 -9.21 -4.00
CA ARG A 183 5.66 -8.41 -2.92
C ARG A 183 4.75 -7.33 -2.35
N GLN A 184 3.70 -6.94 -3.06
CA GLN A 184 2.75 -5.96 -2.57
C GLN A 184 2.07 -6.44 -1.27
N ARG A 185 1.68 -5.48 -0.44
CA ARG A 185 1.07 -5.74 0.86
C ARG A 185 -0.19 -4.91 0.98
N TYR A 186 -1.32 -5.59 0.94
CA TYR A 186 -2.63 -5.01 1.22
C TYR A 186 -3.36 -5.93 2.18
N ASP A 187 -3.98 -5.36 3.22
CA ASP A 187 -4.74 -6.10 4.22
C ASP A 187 -6.09 -6.58 3.64
N ARG A 188 -6.64 -5.84 2.66
CA ARG A 188 -7.85 -6.21 1.95
C ARG A 188 -7.97 -5.51 0.60
N TYR A 189 -8.55 -6.22 -0.37
CA TYR A 189 -8.87 -5.70 -1.70
C TYR A 189 -10.38 -5.44 -1.82
N LEU A 190 -10.74 -4.29 -2.37
CA LEU A 190 -12.11 -3.84 -2.57
C LEU A 190 -12.41 -3.89 -4.07
N VAL A 191 -13.14 -4.92 -4.50
CA VAL A 191 -13.42 -5.17 -5.92
C VAL A 191 -14.69 -4.43 -6.33
N GLN A 192 -14.53 -3.37 -7.10
CA GLN A 192 -15.61 -2.55 -7.63
C GLN A 192 -16.18 -3.19 -8.90
N SER A 193 -17.42 -3.67 -8.87
CA SER A 193 -18.03 -4.31 -10.03
C SER A 193 -18.36 -3.33 -11.16
N ALA A 194 -18.32 -3.84 -12.40
CA ALA A 194 -18.74 -3.07 -13.57
C ALA A 194 -20.23 -2.70 -13.48
N SER A 195 -20.57 -1.45 -13.79
CA SER A 195 -21.96 -1.00 -13.95
C SER A 195 -22.37 -0.97 -15.42
N GLU A 196 -23.64 -1.21 -15.71
CA GLU A 196 -24.22 -1.03 -17.06
C GLU A 196 -24.09 0.43 -17.54
N SER A 197 -24.18 1.40 -16.62
CA SER A 197 -23.93 2.80 -16.93
C SER A 197 -22.45 3.02 -17.25
N TRP A 198 -22.18 3.38 -18.49
CA TRP A 198 -20.89 3.91 -18.94
C TRP A 198 -20.95 5.43 -18.94
N THR A 199 -20.01 6.06 -18.24
CA THR A 199 -19.71 7.48 -18.43
C THR A 199 -18.49 7.53 -19.33
N ASP A 200 -18.46 8.43 -20.31
CA ASP A 200 -17.23 8.74 -21.04
C ASP A 200 -16.66 10.02 -20.43
N ASP A 201 -15.70 9.88 -19.50
CA ASP A 201 -15.13 11.04 -18.79
C ASP A 201 -13.62 11.22 -18.99
N ALA A 202 -12.97 10.42 -19.84
CA ALA A 202 -11.53 10.52 -20.04
C ALA A 202 -11.07 9.96 -21.40
N SER A 203 -10.12 10.65 -22.03
CA SER A 203 -9.46 10.24 -23.29
C SER A 203 -8.62 8.95 -23.20
N GLN A 204 -8.53 8.37 -22.01
CA GLN A 204 -7.75 7.16 -21.72
C GLN A 204 -8.62 5.91 -21.53
N ARG A 205 -9.89 5.92 -21.98
CA ARG A 205 -10.81 4.80 -21.87
C ARG A 205 -10.87 3.97 -23.16
N VAL A 206 -10.79 2.64 -23.05
CA VAL A 206 -10.58 1.75 -24.22
C VAL A 206 -11.47 0.50 -24.25
N GLN A 207 -12.22 0.22 -23.21
CA GLN A 207 -13.18 -0.89 -23.06
C GLN A 207 -14.56 -0.37 -22.63
N PRO A 208 -15.29 0.36 -23.48
CA PRO A 208 -16.63 0.87 -23.14
C PRO A 208 -17.66 -0.26 -22.97
N ALA A 209 -17.45 -1.41 -23.62
CA ALA A 209 -18.38 -2.54 -23.60
C ALA A 209 -18.48 -3.17 -22.20
N PHE A 210 -19.71 -3.38 -21.73
CA PHE A 210 -19.97 -3.97 -20.41
C PHE A 210 -19.33 -5.35 -20.25
N ASP A 211 -19.46 -6.23 -21.24
CA ASP A 211 -18.91 -7.59 -21.19
C ASP A 211 -17.38 -7.60 -21.09
N GLU A 212 -16.69 -6.64 -21.73
CA GLU A 212 -15.24 -6.51 -21.63
C GLU A 212 -14.82 -6.08 -20.22
N ARG A 213 -15.54 -5.12 -19.64
CA ARG A 213 -15.32 -4.67 -18.25
C ARG A 213 -15.62 -5.77 -17.24
N LYS A 214 -16.65 -6.60 -17.45
CA LYS A 214 -16.91 -7.78 -16.63
C LYS A 214 -15.80 -8.81 -16.76
N ARG A 215 -15.31 -9.10 -17.97
CA ARG A 215 -14.15 -10.01 -18.15
C ARG A 215 -12.89 -9.47 -17.48
N PHE A 216 -12.67 -8.14 -17.52
CA PHE A 216 -11.56 -7.50 -16.80
C PHE A 216 -11.70 -7.68 -15.29
N GLU A 217 -12.88 -7.41 -14.74
CA GLU A 217 -13.20 -7.64 -13.32
C GLU A 217 -12.89 -9.08 -12.90
N GLU A 218 -13.40 -10.07 -13.65
CA GLU A 218 -13.16 -11.48 -13.34
C GLU A 218 -11.68 -11.87 -13.48
N SER A 219 -10.94 -11.27 -14.42
CA SER A 219 -9.49 -11.46 -14.52
C SER A 219 -8.76 -10.94 -13.28
N CYS A 220 -9.18 -9.78 -12.74
CA CYS A 220 -8.61 -9.28 -11.50
C CYS A 220 -8.93 -10.22 -10.32
N VAL A 221 -10.17 -10.70 -10.22
CA VAL A 221 -10.58 -11.62 -9.16
C VAL A 221 -9.82 -12.94 -9.24
N ALA A 222 -9.64 -13.49 -10.44
CA ALA A 222 -8.85 -14.71 -10.63
C ALA A 222 -7.40 -14.56 -10.14
N HIS A 223 -6.78 -13.39 -10.37
CA HIS A 223 -5.46 -13.09 -9.79
C HIS A 223 -5.51 -13.02 -8.25
N LEU A 224 -6.51 -12.34 -7.66
CA LEU A 224 -6.67 -12.28 -6.21
C LEU A 224 -6.81 -13.68 -5.59
N GLU A 225 -7.62 -14.54 -6.20
CA GLU A 225 -7.82 -15.93 -5.78
C GLU A 225 -6.55 -16.77 -5.93
N GLN A 226 -5.85 -16.66 -7.07
CA GLN A 226 -4.60 -17.36 -7.32
C GLN A 226 -3.53 -17.05 -6.25
N HIS A 227 -3.47 -15.82 -5.77
CA HIS A 227 -2.52 -15.38 -4.76
C HIS A 227 -3.03 -15.51 -3.31
N GLY A 228 -4.29 -15.93 -3.11
CA GLY A 228 -4.90 -16.02 -1.79
C GLY A 228 -5.10 -14.65 -1.11
N PHE A 229 -5.27 -13.59 -1.91
CA PHE A 229 -5.47 -12.24 -1.40
C PHE A 229 -6.90 -12.03 -0.90
N PRO A 230 -7.10 -11.53 0.33
CA PRO A 230 -8.44 -11.35 0.89
C PRO A 230 -9.16 -10.19 0.19
N TYR A 231 -10.32 -10.47 -0.39
CA TYR A 231 -11.08 -9.47 -1.12
C TYR A 231 -12.56 -9.45 -0.71
N VAL A 232 -13.25 -8.36 -1.08
CA VAL A 232 -14.71 -8.26 -1.05
C VAL A 232 -15.19 -7.68 -2.37
N ARG A 233 -16.21 -8.29 -2.97
CA ARG A 233 -16.92 -7.70 -4.10
C ARG A 233 -17.91 -6.66 -3.59
N LEU A 234 -17.88 -5.48 -4.19
CA LEU A 234 -18.76 -4.37 -3.87
C LEU A 234 -19.88 -4.32 -4.91
N GLU A 235 -21.08 -4.72 -4.49
CA GLU A 235 -22.24 -4.88 -5.37
C GLU A 235 -23.41 -3.97 -4.99
N GLY A 236 -24.33 -3.76 -5.93
CA GLY A 236 -25.52 -2.94 -5.75
C GLY A 236 -25.33 -1.46 -6.08
N THR A 237 -26.17 -0.62 -5.48
CA THR A 237 -26.15 0.83 -5.64
C THR A 237 -24.85 1.44 -5.13
N TRP A 238 -24.60 2.70 -5.49
CA TRP A 238 -23.42 3.42 -5.00
C TRP A 238 -23.34 3.45 -3.46
N ALA A 239 -24.47 3.73 -2.79
CA ALA A 239 -24.54 3.78 -1.33
C ALA A 239 -24.29 2.42 -0.67
N GLU A 240 -24.81 1.33 -1.26
CA GLU A 240 -24.56 -0.03 -0.77
C GLU A 240 -23.10 -0.44 -0.91
N ARG A 241 -22.47 -0.13 -2.06
CA ARG A 241 -21.05 -0.38 -2.29
C ARG A 241 -20.16 0.38 -1.31
N GLU A 242 -20.46 1.65 -1.07
CA GLU A 242 -19.75 2.46 -0.09
C GLU A 242 -19.89 1.90 1.33
N ALA A 243 -21.10 1.51 1.74
CA ALA A 243 -21.34 0.89 3.04
C ALA A 243 -20.62 -0.46 3.20
N GLN A 244 -20.62 -1.30 2.16
CA GLN A 244 -19.87 -2.56 2.14
C GLN A 244 -18.36 -2.33 2.27
N ALA A 245 -17.83 -1.33 1.56
CA ALA A 245 -16.42 -0.97 1.62
C ALA A 245 -16.02 -0.49 3.02
N ILE A 246 -16.80 0.41 3.64
CA ILE A 246 -16.58 0.89 5.01
C ILE A 246 -16.57 -0.29 5.99
N ALA A 247 -17.61 -1.14 5.96
CA ALA A 247 -17.69 -2.29 6.85
C ALA A 247 -16.55 -3.30 6.64
N ALA A 248 -16.04 -3.41 5.41
CA ALA A 248 -14.91 -4.27 5.11
C ALA A 248 -13.58 -3.72 5.65
N VAL A 249 -13.38 -2.40 5.60
CA VAL A 249 -12.22 -1.71 6.19
C VAL A 249 -12.27 -1.81 7.71
N GLU A 250 -13.40 -1.51 8.33
CA GLU A 250 -13.57 -1.57 9.80
C GLU A 250 -13.25 -2.94 10.39
N ARG A 251 -13.57 -4.03 9.68
CA ARG A 251 -13.23 -5.40 10.09
C ARG A 251 -11.73 -5.74 9.98
N SER A 252 -10.96 -4.92 9.29
CA SER A 252 -9.52 -5.10 9.02
C SER A 252 -8.64 -4.14 9.85
N LEU A 253 -9.23 -3.21 10.60
CA LEU A 253 -8.55 -2.33 11.54
C LEU A 253 -8.48 -2.99 12.92
#